data_AF-A0A7K2ZFH0-F1
#
_entry.id   AF-A0A7K2ZFH0-F1
#
_cell.length_a   1.000
_cell.length_b   1.000
_cell.length_c   1.000
_cell.angle_alpha   90.00
_cell.angle_beta   90.00
_cell.angle_gamma   90.00
#
_symmetry.space_group_name_H-M   'P 1'
#
loop_
_entity.id
_entity.type
_entity.pdbx_description
1 polymer ?
#
loop_
_entity_poly.entity_id
_entity_poly.type
_entity_poly.pdbx_seq_one_letter_code
_entity_poly.pdbx_strand_id
1 'polypeptide(L)'
;RGYAYLRNLPAGSARRQLKVGVLRAEAGRRVRAVPVRSVSAPEATVNSGQELHGYDHAGFEMVLDPGRLPATGGGGGGGWLVGLVVVARGAV
;
A
#
# COMPACT_ATOMS: atom_id res chain seq x y z
N ARG A 1 -7.88 3.70 2.84
CA ARG A 1 -7.38 2.77 3.89
C ARG A 1 -7.53 1.34 3.39
N GLY A 2 -6.72 0.40 3.89
CA GLY A 2 -6.83 -1.02 3.57
C GLY A 2 -5.74 -1.83 4.26
N TYR A 3 -5.59 -3.10 3.89
CA TYR A 3 -4.48 -3.94 4.34
C TYR A 3 -3.81 -4.61 3.13
N ALA A 4 -2.51 -4.87 3.24
CA ALA A 4 -1.75 -5.62 2.26
C ALA A 4 -0.64 -6.39 2.97
N TYR A 5 -0.47 -7.66 2.62
CA TYR A 5 0.50 -8.55 3.23
C TYR A 5 1.14 -9.47 2.20
N LEU A 6 2.34 -9.94 2.53
CA LEU A 6 3.03 -10.99 1.81
C LEU A 6 2.60 -12.33 2.42
N ARG A 7 2.06 -13.23 1.60
CA ARG A 7 1.66 -14.56 2.07
C ARG A 7 2.89 -15.29 2.60
N ASN A 8 2.70 -16.08 3.67
CA ASN A 8 3.76 -16.83 4.36
C ASN A 8 4.85 -15.98 5.00
N LEU A 9 4.70 -14.65 5.04
CA LEU A 9 5.60 -13.76 5.75
C LEU A 9 4.81 -12.95 6.79
N PRO A 10 4.97 -13.24 8.10
CA PRO A 10 4.19 -12.58 9.15
C PRO A 10 4.36 -11.07 9.14
N ALA A 11 3.23 -10.34 9.23
CA ALA A 11 3.22 -8.92 9.51
C ALA A 11 3.01 -8.67 11.01
N GLY A 12 3.71 -9.42 11.87
CA GLY A 12 3.59 -9.34 13.33
C GLY A 12 4.22 -8.08 13.95
N SER A 13 4.86 -7.21 13.17
CA SER A 13 5.31 -5.90 13.63
C SER A 13 5.41 -4.90 12.48
N ALA A 14 4.92 -3.68 12.71
CA ALA A 14 5.08 -2.57 11.77
C ALA A 14 6.56 -2.22 11.50
N ARG A 15 7.49 -2.49 12.43
CA ARG A 15 8.92 -2.15 12.28
C ARG A 15 9.68 -3.06 11.31
N ARG A 16 9.13 -4.22 10.94
CA ARG A 16 9.77 -5.21 10.04
C ARG A 16 9.38 -5.05 8.58
N GLN A 17 8.55 -4.06 8.28
CA GLN A 17 8.03 -3.79 6.96
C GLN A 17 8.00 -2.29 6.68
N LEU A 18 8.25 -1.95 5.43
CA LEU A 18 8.08 -0.62 4.89
C LEU A 18 6.90 -0.64 3.93
N LYS A 19 6.01 0.36 4.04
CA LYS A 19 4.90 0.57 3.12
C LYS A 19 5.07 1.94 2.48
N VAL A 20 4.96 2.00 1.15
CA VAL A 20 5.04 3.26 0.39
C VAL A 20 3.89 3.28 -0.61
N GLY A 21 3.11 4.35 -0.61
CA GLY A 21 2.10 4.58 -1.63
C GLY A 21 2.77 5.08 -2.89
N VAL A 22 2.29 4.66 -4.05
CA VAL A 22 2.75 5.16 -5.34
C VAL A 22 1.57 5.74 -6.10
N LEU A 23 1.79 6.90 -6.71
CA LEU A 23 0.80 7.60 -7.51
C LEU A 23 1.43 7.98 -8.85
N ARG A 24 0.75 7.64 -9.95
CA ARG A 24 1.13 8.09 -11.29
C ARG A 24 -0.10 8.42 -12.11
N ALA A 25 0.05 9.31 -13.09
CA ALA A 25 -0.91 9.40 -14.18
C ALA A 25 -0.94 8.07 -14.94
N GLU A 26 -2.11 7.65 -15.41
CA GLU A 26 -2.29 6.37 -16.08
C GLU A 26 -1.42 6.24 -17.34
N ALA A 27 -1.46 7.27 -18.20
CA ALA A 27 -0.63 7.41 -19.39
C ALA A 27 0.81 7.90 -19.08
N GLY A 28 1.11 8.24 -17.82
CA GLY A 28 2.38 8.81 -17.40
C GLY A 28 3.36 7.76 -16.84
N ARG A 29 4.65 7.94 -17.11
CA ARG A 29 5.74 7.12 -16.55
C ARG A 29 6.29 7.62 -15.21
N ARG A 30 5.98 8.86 -14.84
CA ARG A 30 6.52 9.47 -13.61
C ARG A 30 5.71 9.03 -12.40
N VAL A 31 6.39 8.36 -11.48
CA VAL A 31 5.82 7.92 -10.20
C VAL A 31 6.14 8.93 -9.11
N ARG A 32 5.15 9.23 -8.28
CA ARG A 32 5.26 10.03 -7.06
C ARG A 32 5.05 9.12 -5.85
N ALA A 33 5.96 9.17 -4.89
CA ALA A 33 5.76 8.52 -3.60
C ALA A 33 4.71 9.28 -2.77
N VAL A 34 3.83 8.53 -2.12
CA VAL A 34 2.82 9.02 -1.18
C VAL A 34 3.15 8.45 0.20
N PRO A 35 3.33 9.31 1.23
CA PRO A 35 3.53 8.84 2.59
C PRO A 35 2.38 7.94 3.05
N VAL A 36 2.74 6.83 3.68
CA VAL A 36 1.80 5.86 4.24
C VAL A 36 1.97 5.80 5.74
N ARG A 37 0.86 5.82 6.46
CA ARG A 37 0.81 5.48 7.89
C ARG A 37 0.48 4.01 8.03
N SER A 38 1.25 3.30 8.85
CA SER A 38 0.87 1.95 9.26
C SER A 38 -0.20 2.04 10.34
N VAL A 39 -1.27 1.27 10.17
CA VAL A 39 -2.37 1.17 11.14
C VAL A 39 -2.60 -0.30 11.47
N SER A 40 -3.19 -0.58 12.62
CA SER A 40 -3.64 -1.95 12.92
C SER A 40 -4.84 -2.29 12.03
N ALA A 41 -4.87 -3.50 11.51
CA ALA A 41 -5.96 -4.08 10.74
C ALA A 41 -6.10 -5.58 11.10
N PRO A 42 -6.65 -5.92 12.29
CA PRO A 42 -6.82 -7.31 12.71
C PRO A 42 -7.68 -8.14 11.74
N GLU A 43 -8.57 -7.49 10.99
CA GLU A 43 -9.35 -8.11 9.91
C GLU A 43 -8.46 -8.74 8.82
N ALA A 44 -7.22 -8.26 8.65
CA ALA A 44 -6.27 -8.86 7.71
C ALA A 44 -5.88 -10.28 8.12
N THR A 45 -5.72 -10.54 9.43
CA THR A 45 -5.44 -11.88 9.95
C THR A 45 -6.63 -12.80 9.74
N VAL A 46 -7.82 -12.33 10.13
CA VAL A 46 -9.08 -13.09 9.98
C VAL A 46 -9.33 -13.45 8.51
N ASN A 47 -9.19 -12.48 7.60
CA ASN A 47 -9.46 -12.68 6.19
C ASN A 47 -8.34 -13.43 5.45
N SER A 48 -7.17 -13.63 6.07
CA SER A 48 -6.05 -14.32 5.42
C SER A 48 -6.28 -15.81 5.23
N GLY A 49 -7.11 -16.43 6.07
CA GLY A 49 -7.30 -17.88 6.13
C GLY A 49 -6.04 -18.67 6.47
N GLN A 50 -4.99 -18.01 7.01
CA GLN A 50 -3.73 -18.65 7.40
C GLN A 50 -3.73 -18.89 8.91
N GLU A 51 -3.53 -20.14 9.33
CA GLU A 51 -3.54 -20.49 10.77
C GLU A 51 -2.25 -20.09 11.50
N LEU A 52 -1.12 -19.97 10.78
CA LEU A 52 0.22 -19.88 11.38
C LEU A 52 0.81 -18.46 11.44
N HIS A 53 0.20 -17.46 10.79
CA HIS A 53 0.82 -16.13 10.66
C HIS A 53 -0.15 -14.99 10.96
N GLY A 54 0.27 -14.09 11.87
CA GLY A 54 -0.45 -12.86 12.18
C GLY A 54 -0.19 -11.76 11.15
N TYR A 55 -1.25 -11.06 10.75
CA TYR A 55 -1.26 -9.96 9.79
C TYR A 55 -1.83 -8.65 10.36
N ASP A 56 -1.96 -8.53 11.69
CA ASP A 56 -2.61 -7.37 12.34
C ASP A 56 -1.94 -6.03 12.04
N HIS A 57 -0.66 -6.01 11.65
CA HIS A 57 0.03 -4.79 11.24
C HIS A 57 0.07 -4.59 9.72
N ALA A 58 -0.64 -5.39 8.92
CA ALA A 58 -0.72 -5.24 7.47
C ALA A 58 -1.50 -3.99 7.03
N GLY A 59 -2.21 -3.34 7.95
CA GLY A 59 -3.01 -2.15 7.71
C GLY A 59 -2.20 -0.94 7.24
N PHE A 60 -2.80 -0.14 6.37
CA PHE A 60 -2.24 1.10 5.86
C PHE A 60 -3.31 2.18 5.63
N GLU A 61 -2.87 3.43 5.79
CA GLU A 61 -3.60 4.61 5.40
C GLU A 61 -2.70 5.55 4.61
N MET A 62 -3.24 6.11 3.52
CA MET A 62 -2.61 7.16 2.73
C MET A 62 -3.65 8.20 2.35
N VAL A 63 -3.22 9.46 2.30
CA VAL A 63 -4.05 10.59 1.90
C VAL A 63 -3.53 11.09 0.55
N LEU A 64 -4.42 11.15 -0.44
CA LEU A 64 -4.13 11.73 -1.75
C LEU A 64 -4.62 13.16 -1.74
N ASP A 65 -3.69 14.10 -1.87
CA ASP A 65 -3.99 15.53 -2.05
C ASP A 65 -4.34 15.78 -3.52
N PRO A 66 -5.58 16.22 -3.85
CA PRO A 66 -5.99 16.50 -5.22
C PRO A 66 -5.09 17.51 -5.94
N GLY A 67 -4.55 18.49 -5.22
CA GLY A 67 -3.63 19.50 -5.75
C GLY A 67 -2.23 18.97 -6.06
N ARG A 68 -1.93 17.73 -5.65
CA ARG A 68 -0.64 17.05 -5.88
C ARG A 68 -0.77 15.85 -6.81
N LEU A 69 -1.93 15.68 -7.45
CA LEU A 69 -2.13 14.65 -8.46
C LEU A 69 -1.27 14.97 -9.69
N PRO A 70 -0.52 13.99 -10.23
CA PRO A 70 0.24 14.18 -11.46
C PRO A 70 -0.66 14.62 -12.61
N ALA A 71 -0.20 15.54 -13.44
CA ALA A 71 -0.90 15.90 -14.66
C ALA A 71 -1.11 14.66 -15.54
N THR A 72 -2.32 14.47 -16.05
CA THR A 72 -2.72 13.24 -16.76
C THR A 72 -2.40 13.29 -18.25
N GLY A 73 -2.09 14.47 -18.79
CA GLY A 73 -1.72 14.70 -20.20
C GLY A 73 -2.91 14.57 -21.16
N GLY A 74 -2.97 15.45 -22.17
CA GLY A 74 -4.07 15.49 -23.15
C GLY A 74 -5.37 16.06 -22.58
N GLY A 75 -6.04 16.95 -23.32
CA GLY A 75 -7.19 17.76 -22.89
C GLY A 75 -8.50 17.01 -22.59
N GLY A 76 -8.47 15.79 -22.05
CA GLY A 76 -9.68 15.08 -21.68
C GLY A 76 -9.42 13.75 -20.96
N GLY A 77 -9.71 13.70 -19.66
CA GLY A 77 -10.14 12.46 -19.01
C GLY A 77 -9.09 11.37 -18.73
N GLY A 78 -7.80 11.70 -18.55
CA GLY A 78 -6.84 10.70 -18.07
C GLY A 78 -7.02 10.37 -16.59
N GLY A 79 -6.89 9.10 -16.21
CA GLY A 79 -6.98 8.61 -14.84
C GLY A 79 -5.66 8.66 -14.06
N TRP A 80 -5.72 8.24 -12.80
CA TRP A 80 -4.55 7.99 -11.95
C TRP A 80 -4.52 6.56 -11.48
N LEU A 81 -3.31 6.01 -11.42
CA LEU A 81 -3.06 4.72 -10.81
C LEU A 81 -2.48 4.94 -9.43
N VAL A 82 -3.14 4.34 -8.44
CA VAL A 82 -2.75 4.34 -7.04
C VAL A 82 -2.31 2.93 -6.69
N GLY A 83 -1.07 2.78 -6.24
CA GLY A 83 -0.51 1.51 -5.82
C GLY A 83 0.05 1.58 -4.40
N LEU A 84 0.34 0.41 -3.85
CA LEU A 84 1.05 0.25 -2.59
C LEU A 84 2.23 -0.71 -2.83
N VAL A 85 3.42 -0.28 -2.41
CA VAL A 85 4.60 -1.12 -2.34
C VAL A 85 4.80 -1.55 -0.89
N VAL A 86 4.91 -2.85 -0.67
CA VAL A 86 5.24 -3.44 0.63
C VAL A 86 6.58 -4.15 0.51
N VAL A 87 7.54 -3.76 1.33
CA VAL A 87 8.84 -4.41 1.46
C VAL A 87 8.97 -4.92 2.87
N ALA A 88 9.24 -6.21 3.05
CA ALA A 88 9.41 -6.80 4.37
C ALA A 88 10.66 -7.69 4.39
N ARG A 89 11.28 -7.78 5.57
CA ARG A 89 12.41 -8.68 5.81
C ARG A 89 11.90 -9.96 6.45
N GLY A 90 12.25 -11.11 5.89
CA GLY A 90 12.08 -12.41 6.52
C GLY A 90 12.42 -13.56 5.58
N ALA A 91 12.15 -14.77 6.04
CA ALA A 91 12.28 -16.00 5.27
C ALA A 91 10.86 -16.55 4.99
N VAL A 92 10.68 -17.19 3.84
CA VAL A 92 9.46 -17.86 3.39
C VAL A 92 9.66 -19.37 3.32
#